data_AF-A0A510UID3-F1
#
_entry.id   AF-A0A510UID3-F1
#
_cell.length_a   1.000
_cell.length_b   1.000
_cell.length_c   1.000
_cell.angle_alpha   90.00
_cell.angle_beta   90.00
_cell.angle_gamma   90.00
#
_symmetry.space_group_name_H-M   'P 1'
#
loop_
_entity.id
_entity.type
_entity.pdbx_description
1 polymer ?
#
loop_
_entity_poly.entity_id
_entity_poly.type
_entity_poly.pdbx_seq_one_letter_code
_entity_poly.pdbx_strand_id
1 'polypeptide(L)'
;MIRVMLDLELVSKNGNTVITCLKATRLISSTMLVINEFDIELREQSITNILINFNSWLSTLGKKENIQILGDWNSLDNVVLLDAYEVNQITPHFGFIWQPFKLIV
;
A
#
# COMPACT_ATOMS: atom_id res chain seq x y z
N MET A 1 -11.62 -10.94 -6.73
CA MET A 1 -10.94 -10.07 -5.75
C MET A 1 -9.45 -10.27 -5.88
N ILE A 2 -8.71 -9.19 -6.10
CA ILE A 2 -7.25 -9.11 -6.22
C ILE A 2 -6.71 -8.74 -4.85
N ARG A 3 -5.73 -9.50 -4.35
CA ARG A 3 -5.09 -9.22 -3.07
C ARG A 3 -3.68 -8.74 -3.31
N VAL A 4 -3.33 -7.64 -2.64
CA VAL A 4 -2.01 -7.04 -2.67
C VAL A 4 -1.51 -7.03 -1.23
N MET A 5 -0.41 -7.73 -0.99
CA MET A 5 0.28 -7.68 0.29
C MET A 5 1.24 -6.50 0.28
N LEU A 6 1.19 -5.71 1.35
CA LEU A 6 2.00 -4.52 1.53
C LEU A 6 3.11 -4.80 2.54
N ASP A 7 4.30 -4.30 2.24
CA ASP A 7 5.44 -4.25 3.14
C ASP A 7 6.04 -2.82 3.05
N LEU A 8 5.92 -2.07 4.15
CA LEU A 8 6.49 -0.73 4.25
C LEU A 8 7.71 -0.74 5.14
N GLU A 9 8.83 -0.24 4.61
CA GLU A 9 9.94 0.12 5.48
C GLU A 9 9.69 1.53 6.02
N LEU A 10 9.67 1.65 7.35
CA LEU A 10 9.37 2.89 8.06
C LEU A 10 10.56 3.30 8.91
N VAL A 11 10.88 4.60 8.92
CA VAL A 11 11.87 5.18 9.84
C VAL A 11 11.20 6.26 10.67
N SER A 12 11.35 6.19 11.99
CA SER A 12 10.97 7.29 12.88
C SER A 12 12.08 8.33 12.91
N LYS A 13 11.76 9.56 12.48
CA LYS A 13 12.68 10.70 12.53
C LYS A 13 11.99 11.87 13.21
N ASN A 14 12.55 12.32 14.33
CA ASN A 14 12.03 13.45 15.13
C ASN A 14 10.57 13.28 15.58
N GLY A 15 10.13 12.05 15.86
CA GLY A 15 8.75 11.75 16.25
C GLY A 15 7.77 11.57 15.10
N ASN A 16 8.21 11.78 13.84
CA ASN A 16 7.41 11.52 12.66
C ASN A 16 7.82 10.19 12.02
N THR A 17 6.84 9.36 11.71
CA THR A 17 7.05 8.13 10.92
C THR A 17 7.12 8.51 9.45
N VAL A 18 8.25 8.19 8.81
CA VAL A 18 8.48 8.46 7.40
C VAL A 18 8.60 7.12 6.69
N ILE A 19 7.78 6.90 5.65
CA ILE A 19 7.95 5.75 4.76
C ILE A 19 9.31 5.93 4.08
N THR A 20 10.13 4.89 4.03
CA THR A 20 11.43 4.89 3.33
C THR A 20 11.47 3.94 2.14
N CYS A 21 10.60 2.94 2.11
CA CYS A 21 10.41 2.04 0.98
C CYS A 21 8.95 1.56 0.95
N LEU A 22 8.39 1.40 -0.25
CA LEU A 22 7.07 0.78 -0.46
C LEU A 22 7.24 -0.44 -1.35
N LYS A 23 7.02 -1.62 -0.78
CA LYS A 23 6.97 -2.89 -1.49
C LYS A 23 5.53 -3.40 -1.47
N ALA A 24 5.07 -3.87 -2.62
CA ALA A 24 3.74 -4.43 -2.76
C ALA A 24 3.73 -5.61 -3.71
N THR A 25 3.08 -6.69 -3.29
CA THR A 25 3.08 -7.95 -4.01
C THR A 25 1.66 -8.41 -4.28
N ARG A 26 1.32 -8.61 -5.55
CA ARG A 26 0.05 -9.22 -5.95
C ARG A 26 0.13 -10.73 -5.72
N LEU A 27 -0.81 -11.25 -4.93
CA LEU A 27 -0.90 -12.67 -4.59
C LEU A 27 -2.10 -13.35 -5.29
N ILE A 28 -1.90 -14.60 -5.72
CA ILE A 28 -3.02 -15.52 -5.98
C ILE A 28 -3.51 -16.06 -4.64
N SER A 29 -4.72 -15.68 -4.24
CA SER A 29 -5.29 -16.01 -2.93
C SER A 29 -5.30 -17.49 -2.55
N SER A 30 -5.38 -18.39 -3.54
CA SER A 30 -5.49 -19.83 -3.31
C SER A 30 -4.15 -20.55 -3.24
N THR A 31 -3.07 -19.94 -3.73
CA THR A 31 -1.75 -20.60 -3.86
C THR A 31 -0.61 -19.80 -3.24
N MET A 32 -0.86 -18.57 -2.78
CA MET A 32 0.16 -17.61 -2.35
C MET A 32 1.25 -17.36 -3.39
N LEU A 33 0.96 -17.68 -4.67
CA LEU A 33 1.90 -17.41 -5.76
C LEU A 33 1.96 -15.91 -6.01
N VAL A 34 3.19 -15.39 -6.05
CA VAL A 34 3.51 -14.03 -6.47
C VAL A 34 3.33 -13.93 -7.98
N ILE A 35 2.51 -12.98 -8.42
CA ILE A 35 2.27 -12.74 -9.86
C ILE A 35 3.03 -11.51 -10.33
N ASN A 36 2.99 -10.44 -9.53
CA ASN A 36 3.55 -9.15 -9.84
C ASN A 36 4.05 -8.49 -8.56
N GLU A 37 5.16 -7.78 -8.67
CA GLU A 37 5.76 -7.01 -7.60
C GLU A 37 5.84 -5.54 -7.99
N PHE A 38 5.80 -4.69 -6.99
CA PHE A 38 6.07 -3.26 -7.04
C PHE A 38 7.05 -2.97 -5.91
N ASP A 39 8.15 -2.30 -6.23
CA ASP A 39 9.18 -1.90 -5.28
C ASP A 39 9.64 -0.50 -5.64
N ILE A 40 9.66 0.40 -4.65
CA ILE A 40 10.16 1.76 -4.81
C ILE A 40 10.76 2.27 -3.50
N GLU A 41 11.99 2.77 -3.57
CA GLU A 41 12.69 3.39 -2.43
C GLU A 41 12.51 4.92 -2.42
N LEU A 42 12.26 5.51 -1.25
CA LEU A 42 12.12 6.98 -1.09
C LEU A 42 13.41 7.76 -1.33
N ARG A 43 14.57 7.10 -1.32
CA ARG A 43 15.84 7.79 -1.63
C ARG A 43 15.80 8.43 -3.02
N GLU A 44 14.90 7.98 -3.88
CA GLU A 44 14.79 8.42 -5.26
C GLU A 44 13.67 9.44 -5.50
N GLN A 45 12.63 9.53 -4.65
CA GLN A 45 11.41 10.31 -4.95
C GLN A 45 10.64 10.81 -3.70
N SER A 46 9.79 11.83 -3.87
CA SER A 46 8.87 12.30 -2.81
C SER A 46 7.79 11.26 -2.50
N ILE A 47 7.24 11.30 -1.28
CA ILE A 47 6.13 10.40 -0.89
C ILE A 47 4.92 10.55 -1.83
N THR A 48 4.62 11.76 -2.28
CA THR A 48 3.54 12.03 -3.24
C THR A 48 3.76 11.28 -4.55
N ASN A 49 4.98 11.29 -5.10
CA ASN A 49 5.30 10.57 -6.33
C ASN A 49 5.18 9.05 -6.15
N ILE A 50 5.58 8.53 -5.00
CA ILE A 50 5.42 7.11 -4.68
C ILE A 50 3.96 6.71 -4.64
N LEU A 51 3.10 7.50 -3.97
CA LEU A 51 1.67 7.23 -3.92
C LEU A 51 1.03 7.28 -5.33
N ILE A 52 1.48 8.21 -6.19
CA ILE A 52 1.04 8.28 -7.58
C ILE A 52 1.48 7.04 -8.36
N ASN A 53 2.75 6.64 -8.24
CA ASN A 53 3.29 5.46 -8.93
C ASN A 53 2.62 4.18 -8.46
N PHE A 54 2.38 4.05 -7.16
CA PHE A 54 1.68 2.92 -6.57
C PHE A 54 0.22 2.86 -7.04
N ASN A 55 -0.51 3.99 -7.06
CA ASN A 55 -1.84 4.06 -7.65
C ASN A 55 -1.86 3.67 -9.14
N SER A 56 -0.87 4.15 -9.89
CA SER A 56 -0.71 3.81 -11.30
C SER A 56 -0.53 2.30 -11.46
N TRP A 57 0.34 1.68 -10.67
CA TRP A 57 0.53 0.23 -10.65
C TRP A 57 -0.76 -0.52 -10.28
N LEU A 58 -1.46 -0.13 -9.21
CA LEU A 58 -2.73 -0.72 -8.80
C LEU A 58 -3.78 -0.65 -9.94
N SER A 59 -3.79 0.45 -10.70
CA SER A 59 -4.71 0.61 -11.84
C SER A 59 -4.48 -0.40 -12.96
N THR A 60 -3.25 -0.88 -13.12
CA THR A 60 -2.92 -1.94 -14.09
C THR A 60 -3.46 -3.30 -13.66
N LEU A 61 -3.73 -3.51 -12.36
CA LEU A 61 -4.24 -4.77 -11.84
C LEU A 61 -5.74 -4.94 -12.10
N GLY A 62 -6.51 -3.84 -12.09
CA GLY A 62 -7.93 -3.86 -12.36
C GLY A 62 -8.70 -2.69 -11.74
N LYS A 63 -10.03 -2.84 -11.64
CA LYS A 63 -10.90 -1.82 -11.03
C LYS A 63 -10.69 -1.76 -9.52
N LYS A 64 -10.76 -0.56 -8.93
CA LYS A 64 -10.45 -0.34 -7.50
C LYS A 64 -11.29 -1.22 -6.57
N GLU A 65 -12.58 -1.41 -6.87
CA GLU A 65 -13.51 -2.21 -6.07
C GLU A 65 -13.14 -3.70 -6.02
N ASN A 66 -12.24 -4.15 -6.90
CA ASN A 66 -11.75 -5.51 -6.88
C ASN A 66 -10.43 -5.66 -6.14
N ILE A 67 -9.79 -4.57 -5.70
CA ILE A 67 -8.45 -4.57 -5.10
C ILE A 67 -8.57 -4.46 -3.58
N GLN A 68 -7.95 -5.42 -2.90
CA GLN A 68 -7.84 -5.50 -1.45
C GLN A 68 -6.36 -5.41 -1.04
N ILE A 69 -6.02 -4.41 -0.23
CA ILE A 69 -4.71 -4.29 0.41
C ILE A 69 -4.70 -5.09 1.71
N LEU A 70 -3.69 -5.93 1.87
CA LEU A 70 -3.40 -6.71 3.06
C LEU A 70 -2.13 -6.13 3.69
N GLY A 71 -2.17 -5.86 4.98
CA GLY A 71 -0.97 -5.49 5.74
C GLY A 71 -0.37 -6.72 6.38
N ASP A 72 0.88 -6.62 6.82
CA ASP A 72 1.49 -7.62 7.68
C ASP A 72 0.73 -7.71 9.03
N TRP A 73 1.06 -8.71 9.86
CA TRP A 73 0.37 -9.07 11.11
C TRP A 73 0.12 -7.88 12.07
N ASN A 74 0.92 -6.82 11.95
CA ASN A 74 0.88 -5.65 12.82
C ASN A 74 0.01 -4.52 12.26
N SER A 75 -0.32 -4.58 10.96
CA SER A 75 -1.15 -3.64 10.20
C SER A 75 -0.74 -2.17 10.19
N LEU A 76 0.37 -1.84 10.85
CA LEU A 76 0.91 -0.48 10.94
C LEU A 76 1.08 0.12 9.55
N ASP A 77 1.56 -0.69 8.61
CA ASP A 77 1.78 -0.31 7.21
C ASP A 77 0.50 0.20 6.55
N ASN A 78 -0.63 -0.44 6.82
CA ASN A 78 -1.92 -0.02 6.27
C ASN A 78 -2.41 1.28 6.88
N VAL A 79 -2.17 1.51 8.17
CA VAL A 79 -2.51 2.78 8.84
C VAL A 79 -1.66 3.89 8.27
N VAL A 80 -0.34 3.67 8.17
CA VAL A 80 0.62 4.66 7.65
C VAL A 80 0.36 4.96 6.17
N LEU A 81 0.01 3.95 5.37
CA LEU A 81 -0.35 4.15 3.97
C LEU A 81 -1.59 5.03 3.82
N LEU A 82 -2.67 4.76 4.58
CA LEU A 82 -3.89 5.57 4.52
C LEU A 82 -3.64 7.02 4.95
N ASP A 83 -2.92 7.21 6.05
CA ASP A 83 -2.55 8.55 6.52
C ASP A 83 -1.75 9.31 5.45
N ALA A 84 -0.80 8.62 4.78
CA ALA A 84 -0.06 9.21 3.68
C ALA A 84 -0.97 9.62 2.50
N TYR A 85 -1.96 8.80 2.12
CA TYR A 85 -2.95 9.17 1.10
C TYR A 85 -3.80 10.37 1.51
N GLU A 86 -4.27 10.41 2.75
CA GLU A 86 -5.10 11.49 3.29
C GLU A 86 -4.33 12.82 3.34
N VAL A 87 -3.12 12.82 3.92
CA VAL A 87 -2.25 13.99 4.02
C VAL A 87 -1.89 14.55 2.64
N ASN A 88 -1.69 13.69 1.65
CA ASN A 88 -1.36 14.10 0.28
C ASN A 88 -2.60 14.35 -0.61
N GLN A 89 -3.82 14.19 -0.07
CA GLN A 89 -5.09 14.36 -0.79
C GLN A 89 -5.19 13.52 -2.08
N ILE A 90 -4.59 12.32 -2.06
CA ILE A 90 -4.62 11.38 -3.19
C ILE A 90 -5.73 10.36 -2.94
N THR A 91 -6.63 10.18 -3.91
CA THR A 91 -7.63 9.10 -3.83
C THR A 91 -6.95 7.76 -4.12
N PRO A 92 -7.02 6.76 -3.21
CA PRO A 92 -6.39 5.47 -3.44
C PRO A 92 -7.08 4.65 -4.54
N HIS A 93 -6.31 3.87 -5.31
CA HIS A 93 -6.83 2.92 -6.29
C HIS A 93 -7.04 1.51 -5.70
N PHE A 94 -7.66 1.44 -4.53
CA PHE A 94 -8.12 0.18 -3.93
C PHE A 94 -9.45 0.41 -3.22
N GLY A 95 -10.25 -0.65 -3.11
CA GLY A 95 -11.58 -0.61 -2.52
C GLY A 95 -11.61 -1.10 -1.08
N PHE A 96 -10.66 -1.95 -0.69
CA PHE A 96 -10.62 -2.54 0.63
C PHE A 96 -9.21 -2.51 1.19
N ILE A 97 -9.08 -2.25 2.48
CA ILE A 97 -7.83 -2.39 3.21
C ILE A 97 -8.10 -3.12 4.52
N TRP A 98 -7.34 -4.18 4.78
CA TRP A 98 -7.50 -4.95 6.00
C TRP A 98 -6.78 -4.26 7.16
N GLN A 99 -7.50 -3.76 8.16
CA GLN A 99 -6.92 -3.28 9.41
C GLN A 99 -7.49 -4.11 10.58
N PRO A 100 -6.69 -4.46 11.59
CA PRO A 100 -7.10 -5.26 12.74
C PRO A 100 -8.13 -4.54 13.63
N PHE A 101 -8.48 -3.29 13.33
CA PHE A 101 -9.43 -2.51 14.13
C PHE A 101 -10.46 -1.69 13.33
N LYS A 102 -10.48 -1.76 11.99
CA LYS A 102 -11.50 -1.10 11.17
C LYS A 102 -11.57 -1.68 9.76
N LEU A 103 -12.74 -2.18 9.36
CA LEU A 103 -13.05 -2.40 7.95
C LEU A 103 -13.54 -1.05 7.39
N ILE A 104 -12.75 -0.42 6.52
CA ILE A 104 -13.24 0.73 5.74
C ILE A 104 -13.90 0.14 4.50
N VAL A 105 -15.21 0.35 4.36
CA VAL A 105 -16.05 -0.02 3.21
C VAL A 105 -16.23 1.20 2.31
#